data_AF-A0A2N0L753-F1
#
_entry.id   AF-A0A2N0L753-F1
#
_cell.length_a   1.000
_cell.length_b   1.000
_cell.length_c   1.000
_cell.angle_alpha   90.00
_cell.angle_beta   90.00
_cell.angle_gamma   90.00
#
_symmetry.space_group_name_H-M   'P 1'
#
loop_
_entity.id
_entity.type
_entity.pdbx_description
1 polymer ?
#
loop_
_entity_poly.entity_id
_entity_poly.type
_entity_poly.pdbx_seq_one_letter_code
_entity_poly.pdbx_strand_id
1 'polypeptide(L)'
;MRKIVGNGDFTYEMCQDWAQLPHDWQMPAAAVAVDSLDKVFVFNRTQDHPIVVFDKEGNFLNSWAGGEDLFKFHHAVTIDRDDDVWLIERDYCTVMKFTAEGQHLLTIGEKGYRSDTGIPNDDFCSDSWLRLQRSAGPFNLPTDIAIATNGDLFISDGYANARIHKFTADGRYQKSWGEPGSAPGQLNLPHGVWVDSRDRVLVADRENNRIQAFTQDGEYLTEWHTGMVGPAIMCVDRNDIMYVAEHNGGNVSIMTLDGELLARWGSTEYTSMHGISVDSHGDIYVAQPSDAGGGLSGRTIVKYVKQS
;
A
#
# COMPACT_ATOMS: atom_id res chain seq x y z
N MET A 1 11.89 18.53 19.48
CA MET A 1 11.95 17.55 20.59
C MET A 1 11.82 16.17 19.97
N ARG A 2 12.70 15.22 20.31
CA ARG A 2 12.58 13.84 19.84
C ARG A 2 11.32 13.22 20.45
N LYS A 3 10.42 12.71 19.63
CA LYS A 3 9.18 12.06 20.08
C LYS A 3 9.37 10.55 20.01
N ILE A 4 9.34 9.88 21.15
CA ILE A 4 9.29 8.42 21.22
C ILE A 4 7.84 7.97 21.15
N VAL A 5 7.57 6.94 20.35
CA VAL A 5 6.24 6.32 20.17
C VAL A 5 6.34 4.81 20.33
N GLY A 6 5.18 4.15 20.37
CA GLY A 6 5.10 2.71 20.54
C GLY A 6 5.23 2.28 22.02
N ASN A 7 5.47 0.99 22.25
CA ASN A 7 5.60 0.42 23.59
C ASN A 7 6.34 -0.93 23.54
N GLY A 8 6.87 -1.38 24.70
CA GLY A 8 7.60 -2.64 24.81
C GLY A 8 8.79 -2.73 23.86
N ASP A 9 8.92 -3.87 23.18
CA ASP A 9 9.97 -4.13 22.17
C ASP A 9 9.74 -3.36 20.84
N PHE A 10 8.62 -2.64 20.74
CA PHE A 10 8.19 -1.89 19.57
C PHE A 10 8.17 -0.39 19.90
N THR A 11 9.32 0.15 20.30
CA THR A 11 9.51 1.58 20.58
C THR A 11 10.35 2.23 19.50
N TYR A 12 9.99 3.46 19.13
CA TYR A 12 10.57 4.15 17.98
C TYR A 12 10.79 5.63 18.23
N GLU A 13 11.90 6.18 17.74
CA GLU A 13 12.12 7.63 17.62
C GLU A 13 11.52 8.14 16.30
N MET A 14 10.59 9.08 16.38
CA MET A 14 9.93 9.67 15.20
C MET A 14 10.78 10.79 14.58
N CYS A 15 11.04 10.68 13.27
CA CYS A 15 11.78 11.62 12.44
C CYS A 15 10.89 12.10 11.27
N GLN A 16 10.32 13.31 11.41
CA GLN A 16 9.42 13.88 10.40
C GLN A 16 10.17 14.49 9.20
N ASP A 17 11.36 15.04 9.45
CA ASP A 17 12.20 15.71 8.43
C ASP A 17 13.32 14.79 7.93
N TRP A 18 13.03 13.48 7.80
CA TRP A 18 14.03 12.49 7.40
C TRP A 18 14.48 12.69 5.94
N ALA A 19 13.53 12.92 5.03
CA ALA A 19 13.83 13.04 3.60
C ALA A 19 14.49 14.39 3.26
N GLN A 20 15.70 14.35 2.71
CA GLN A 20 16.45 15.52 2.26
C GLN A 20 16.24 15.71 0.76
N LEU A 21 15.24 16.51 0.41
CA LEU A 21 14.89 16.80 -0.99
C LEU A 21 15.83 17.83 -1.63
N PRO A 22 16.05 17.75 -2.96
CA PRO A 22 16.62 18.85 -3.72
C PRO A 22 15.82 20.15 -3.54
N HIS A 23 16.49 21.30 -3.72
CA HIS A 23 15.85 22.61 -3.58
C HIS A 23 14.61 22.74 -4.49
N ASP A 24 13.53 23.33 -3.96
CA ASP A 24 12.21 23.52 -4.58
C ASP A 24 11.41 22.25 -4.93
N TRP A 25 11.90 21.05 -4.59
CA TRP A 25 11.14 19.83 -4.85
C TRP A 25 10.02 19.63 -3.82
N GLN A 26 8.93 19.03 -4.28
CA GLN A 26 7.84 18.56 -3.43
C GLN A 26 7.69 17.06 -3.58
N MET A 27 7.34 16.39 -2.49
CA MET A 27 7.19 14.94 -2.43
C MET A 27 5.83 14.57 -1.80
N PRO A 28 4.70 14.80 -2.51
CA PRO A 28 3.38 14.42 -2.02
C PRO A 28 3.22 12.90 -2.08
N ALA A 29 3.74 12.21 -1.07
CA ALA A 29 3.90 10.77 -1.05
C ALA A 29 2.55 10.03 -1.08
N ALA A 30 2.33 9.18 -2.08
CA ALA A 30 1.23 8.22 -2.07
C ALA A 30 1.59 7.04 -1.17
N ALA A 31 2.73 6.39 -1.44
CA ALA A 31 3.21 5.20 -0.76
C ALA A 31 4.76 5.14 -0.74
N VAL A 32 5.29 4.17 0.01
CA VAL A 32 6.73 3.96 0.21
C VAL A 32 7.03 2.47 0.25
N ALA A 33 8.19 2.07 -0.29
CA ALA A 33 8.73 0.72 -0.24
C ALA A 33 10.24 0.76 0.01
N VAL A 34 10.81 -0.32 0.53
CA VAL A 34 12.24 -0.45 0.84
C VAL A 34 12.83 -1.67 0.12
N ASP A 35 13.98 -1.49 -0.53
CA ASP A 35 14.68 -2.56 -1.24
C ASP A 35 15.60 -3.40 -0.33
N SER A 36 16.23 -4.42 -0.87
CA SER A 36 17.14 -5.31 -0.12
C SER A 36 18.42 -4.62 0.40
N LEU A 37 18.71 -3.41 -0.06
CA LEU A 37 19.85 -2.57 0.32
C LEU A 37 19.45 -1.39 1.22
N ASP A 38 18.23 -1.40 1.75
CA ASP A 38 17.63 -0.33 2.56
C ASP A 38 17.52 1.01 1.83
N LYS A 39 17.47 1.02 0.49
CA LYS A 39 17.04 2.21 -0.26
C LYS A 39 15.53 2.33 -0.17
N VAL A 40 15.08 3.57 -0.05
CA VAL A 40 13.68 3.90 0.20
C VAL A 40 13.10 4.53 -1.05
N PHE A 41 12.13 3.86 -1.66
CA PHE A 41 11.43 4.30 -2.86
C PHE A 41 10.12 4.95 -2.46
N VAL A 42 9.92 6.21 -2.84
CA VAL A 42 8.71 6.96 -2.55
C VAL A 42 7.96 7.22 -3.85
N PHE A 43 6.70 6.79 -3.91
CA PHE A 43 5.81 7.01 -5.04
C PHE A 43 4.94 8.24 -4.80
N ASN A 44 5.13 9.28 -5.60
CA ASN A 44 4.64 10.63 -5.35
C ASN A 44 3.55 11.03 -6.32
N ARG A 45 2.60 11.82 -5.83
CA ARG A 45 1.54 12.42 -6.65
C ARG A 45 2.00 13.68 -7.36
N THR A 46 3.09 13.58 -8.10
CA THR A 46 3.61 14.64 -8.97
C THR A 46 4.00 14.04 -10.32
N GLN A 47 3.87 14.83 -11.38
CA GLN A 47 4.26 14.40 -12.73
C GLN A 47 5.76 14.55 -12.97
N ASP A 48 6.45 15.46 -12.27
CA ASP A 48 7.87 15.74 -12.50
C ASP A 48 8.77 14.70 -11.83
N HIS A 49 8.36 14.20 -10.66
CA HIS A 49 9.13 13.24 -9.86
C HIS A 49 8.26 12.12 -9.29
N PRO A 50 7.61 11.28 -10.13
CA PRO A 50 6.74 10.20 -9.65
C PRO A 50 7.45 9.26 -8.70
N ILE A 51 8.69 8.89 -8.99
CA ILE A 51 9.51 8.10 -8.07
C ILE A 51 10.71 8.90 -7.63
N VAL A 52 10.94 8.92 -6.32
CA VAL A 52 12.12 9.51 -5.69
C VAL A 52 12.71 8.47 -4.76
N VAL A 53 14.02 8.28 -4.84
CA VAL A 53 14.75 7.26 -4.08
C VAL A 53 15.74 7.91 -3.13
N PHE A 54 15.79 7.41 -1.90
CA PHE A 54 16.71 7.85 -0.86
C PHE A 54 17.53 6.69 -0.32
N ASP A 55 18.66 6.98 0.31
CA ASP A 55 19.28 6.03 1.23
C ASP A 55 18.53 6.03 2.58
N LYS A 56 18.90 5.12 3.47
CA LYS A 56 18.26 4.99 4.79
C LYS A 56 18.44 6.21 5.70
N GLU A 57 19.48 7.03 5.48
CA GLU A 57 19.73 8.30 6.16
C GLU A 57 18.88 9.45 5.59
N GLY A 58 18.18 9.24 4.48
CA GLY A 58 17.28 10.20 3.85
C GLY A 58 17.98 11.11 2.85
N ASN A 59 19.20 10.79 2.43
CA ASN A 59 19.87 11.52 1.36
C ASN A 59 19.26 11.11 0.01
N PHE A 60 18.93 12.10 -0.81
CA PHE A 60 18.43 11.88 -2.17
C PHE A 60 19.47 11.13 -3.02
N LEU A 61 19.02 10.07 -3.71
CA LEU A 61 19.85 9.28 -4.62
C LEU A 61 19.50 9.52 -6.09
N ASN A 62 18.22 9.33 -6.47
CA ASN A 62 17.75 9.56 -7.83
C ASN A 62 16.22 9.80 -7.89
N SER A 63 15.73 10.09 -9.10
CA SER A 63 14.31 10.16 -9.44
C SER A 63 14.12 9.72 -10.90
N TRP A 64 12.99 9.09 -11.20
CA TRP A 64 12.66 8.60 -12.55
C TRP A 64 11.14 8.65 -12.84
N ALA A 65 10.79 8.37 -14.10
CA ALA A 65 9.45 8.51 -14.71
C ALA A 65 8.86 9.93 -14.76
N GLY A 66 9.69 10.96 -14.58
CA GLY A 66 9.28 12.36 -14.68
C GLY A 66 8.85 12.77 -16.09
N GLY A 67 7.70 13.44 -16.21
CA GLY A 67 7.17 13.97 -17.46
C GLY A 67 6.55 12.93 -18.39
N GLU A 68 6.43 11.69 -17.95
CA GLU A 68 5.81 10.61 -18.73
C GLU A 68 4.31 10.51 -18.45
N ASP A 69 3.50 10.25 -19.49
CA ASP A 69 2.06 9.97 -19.34
C ASP A 69 1.84 8.51 -18.88
N LEU A 70 2.47 8.14 -17.77
CA LEU A 70 2.35 6.82 -17.14
C LEU A 70 1.31 6.81 -16.02
N PHE A 71 1.14 7.94 -15.32
CA PHE A 71 0.37 7.99 -14.08
C PHE A 71 -0.61 9.15 -14.06
N LYS A 72 -1.88 8.85 -13.80
CA LYS A 72 -2.92 9.85 -13.53
C LYS A 72 -3.18 9.97 -12.03
N PHE A 73 -3.14 8.86 -11.31
CA PHE A 73 -3.30 8.75 -9.86
C PHE A 73 -2.40 7.66 -9.28
N HIS A 74 -1.21 8.07 -8.84
CA HIS A 74 -0.23 7.28 -8.12
C HIS A 74 -0.83 6.75 -6.80
N HIS A 75 -0.79 5.43 -6.58
CA HIS A 75 -1.41 4.81 -5.42
C HIS A 75 -0.45 3.99 -4.54
N ALA A 76 0.01 2.83 -4.99
CA ALA A 76 0.88 1.93 -4.20
C ALA A 76 2.20 1.66 -4.91
N VAL A 77 3.23 1.39 -4.10
CA VAL A 77 4.54 0.90 -4.54
C VAL A 77 4.92 -0.27 -3.63
N THR A 78 5.48 -1.32 -4.22
CA THR A 78 6.10 -2.43 -3.49
C THR A 78 7.35 -2.89 -4.25
N ILE A 79 8.26 -3.57 -3.55
CA ILE A 79 9.52 -4.05 -4.11
C ILE A 79 9.54 -5.57 -3.98
N ASP A 80 9.82 -6.25 -5.07
CA ASP A 80 9.92 -7.71 -5.06
C ASP A 80 11.31 -8.19 -4.65
N ARG A 81 11.48 -9.51 -4.52
CA ARG A 81 12.74 -10.15 -4.08
C ARG A 81 13.94 -9.93 -5.01
N ASP A 82 13.70 -9.45 -6.23
CA ASP A 82 14.75 -9.16 -7.22
C ASP A 82 15.08 -7.66 -7.24
N ASP A 83 14.57 -6.88 -6.26
CA ASP A 83 14.63 -5.41 -6.16
C ASP A 83 13.94 -4.68 -7.33
N ASP A 84 13.04 -5.37 -8.05
CA ASP A 84 12.19 -4.72 -9.03
C ASP A 84 11.02 -3.99 -8.35
N VAL A 85 10.67 -2.84 -8.90
CA VAL A 85 9.68 -1.91 -8.36
C VAL A 85 8.33 -2.13 -9.05
N TRP A 86 7.31 -2.44 -8.26
CA TRP A 86 5.93 -2.58 -8.72
C TRP A 86 5.10 -1.37 -8.32
N LEU A 87 4.36 -0.81 -9.29
CA LEU A 87 3.57 0.40 -9.13
C LEU A 87 2.12 0.17 -9.48
N ILE A 88 1.21 0.66 -8.64
CA ILE A 88 -0.23 0.69 -8.90
C ILE A 88 -0.65 2.08 -9.32
N GLU A 89 -1.09 2.17 -10.56
CA GLU A 89 -1.78 3.32 -11.11
C GLU A 89 -3.29 3.06 -11.04
N ARG A 90 -4.01 3.91 -10.30
CA ARG A 90 -5.43 3.72 -10.00
C ARG A 90 -6.34 4.08 -11.17
N ASP A 91 -6.17 5.26 -11.78
CA ASP A 91 -7.17 5.85 -12.67
C ASP A 91 -7.11 5.32 -14.12
N TYR A 92 -5.91 5.00 -14.58
CA TYR A 92 -5.64 4.19 -15.76
C TYR A 92 -5.78 2.70 -15.53
N CYS A 93 -5.93 2.25 -14.28
CA CYS A 93 -6.14 0.85 -13.93
C CYS A 93 -5.02 -0.06 -14.46
N THR A 94 -3.77 0.38 -14.25
CA THR A 94 -2.58 -0.37 -14.66
C THR A 94 -1.70 -0.70 -13.46
N VAL A 95 -1.12 -1.90 -13.52
CA VAL A 95 -0.07 -2.36 -12.60
C VAL A 95 1.20 -2.53 -13.41
N MET A 96 2.28 -1.90 -12.98
CA MET A 96 3.50 -1.84 -13.78
C MET A 96 4.71 -2.31 -12.98
N LYS A 97 5.63 -3.01 -13.66
CA LYS A 97 6.91 -3.46 -13.11
C LYS A 97 8.05 -2.68 -13.75
N PHE A 98 9.01 -2.25 -12.96
CA PHE A 98 10.22 -1.56 -13.38
C PHE A 98 11.45 -2.15 -12.68
N THR A 99 12.64 -1.98 -13.25
CA THR A 99 13.88 -2.15 -12.48
C THR A 99 14.02 -1.03 -11.45
N ALA A 100 14.93 -1.19 -10.48
CA ALA A 100 15.26 -0.14 -9.52
C ALA A 100 15.69 1.20 -10.18
N GLU A 101 16.30 1.13 -11.37
CA GLU A 101 16.73 2.28 -12.17
C GLU A 101 15.61 2.87 -13.06
N GLY A 102 14.39 2.33 -13.01
CA GLY A 102 13.23 2.85 -13.73
C GLY A 102 13.07 2.32 -15.16
N GLN A 103 13.75 1.22 -15.54
CA GLN A 103 13.47 0.57 -16.82
C GLN A 103 12.15 -0.21 -16.73
N HIS A 104 11.20 0.09 -17.60
CA HIS A 104 9.92 -0.64 -17.68
C HIS A 104 10.11 -2.10 -18.10
N LEU A 105 9.44 -3.02 -17.39
CA LEU A 105 9.53 -4.47 -17.59
C LEU A 105 8.18 -5.11 -17.96
N LEU A 106 7.09 -4.66 -17.34
CA LEU A 106 5.75 -5.26 -17.52
C LEU A 106 4.65 -4.22 -17.26
N THR A 107 3.54 -4.34 -18.00
CA THR A 107 2.26 -3.71 -17.67
C THR A 107 1.16 -4.75 -17.67
N ILE A 108 0.34 -4.74 -16.62
CA ILE A 108 -0.90 -5.51 -16.48
C ILE A 108 -2.05 -4.51 -16.46
N GLY A 109 -3.10 -4.81 -17.22
CA GLY A 109 -4.22 -3.90 -17.44
C GLY A 109 -4.08 -3.10 -18.74
N GLU A 110 -5.19 -2.52 -19.19
CA GLU A 110 -5.26 -1.68 -20.38
C GLU A 110 -5.53 -0.25 -19.94
N LYS A 111 -4.63 0.69 -20.31
CA LYS A 111 -4.68 2.09 -19.89
C LYS A 111 -6.07 2.70 -20.15
N GLY A 112 -6.79 3.00 -19.06
CA GLY A 112 -8.11 3.64 -19.10
C GLY A 112 -9.30 2.68 -19.29
N TYR A 113 -9.06 1.38 -19.50
CA TYR A 113 -10.11 0.37 -19.45
C TYR A 113 -10.52 0.10 -18.00
N ARG A 114 -11.83 0.09 -17.75
CA ARG A 114 -12.41 -0.19 -16.43
C ARG A 114 -13.49 -1.24 -16.57
N SER A 115 -13.50 -2.20 -15.65
CA SER A 115 -14.49 -3.26 -15.59
C SER A 115 -15.84 -2.74 -15.11
N ASP A 116 -16.92 -3.28 -15.66
CA ASP A 116 -18.29 -2.84 -15.36
C ASP A 116 -18.78 -3.35 -13.99
N THR A 117 -18.48 -2.58 -12.95
CA THR A 117 -18.93 -2.80 -11.56
C THR A 117 -20.25 -2.10 -11.25
N GLY A 118 -20.86 -1.45 -12.26
CA GLY A 118 -21.99 -0.52 -12.10
C GLY A 118 -21.59 0.90 -11.69
N ILE A 119 -20.30 1.18 -11.51
CA ILE A 119 -19.76 2.52 -11.31
C ILE A 119 -19.50 3.19 -12.67
N PRO A 120 -19.94 4.43 -12.91
CA PRO A 120 -19.64 5.15 -14.15
C PRO A 120 -18.14 5.25 -14.44
N ASN A 121 -17.74 5.10 -15.71
CA ASN A 121 -16.33 5.13 -16.11
C ASN A 121 -15.65 6.50 -15.92
N ASP A 122 -16.42 7.56 -15.74
CA ASP A 122 -15.97 8.91 -15.40
C ASP A 122 -15.95 9.20 -13.88
N ASP A 123 -16.44 8.27 -13.04
CA ASP A 123 -16.36 8.39 -11.58
C ASP A 123 -15.00 7.88 -11.07
N PHE A 124 -14.13 8.82 -10.70
CA PHE A 124 -12.80 8.57 -10.10
C PHE A 124 -12.77 8.95 -8.60
N CYS A 125 -13.95 9.09 -7.98
CA CYS A 125 -14.05 9.48 -6.58
C CYS A 125 -13.52 8.37 -5.67
N SER A 126 -12.82 8.75 -4.59
CA SER A 126 -12.35 7.78 -3.58
C SER A 126 -13.49 7.19 -2.73
N ASP A 127 -14.73 7.62 -2.95
CA ASP A 127 -15.94 7.15 -2.27
C ASP A 127 -16.84 6.28 -3.16
N SER A 128 -16.42 5.94 -4.39
CA SER A 128 -17.25 5.16 -5.33
C SER A 128 -17.69 3.80 -4.79
N TRP A 129 -16.93 3.21 -3.86
CA TRP A 129 -17.26 1.99 -3.13
C TRP A 129 -18.64 2.07 -2.43
N LEU A 130 -19.09 3.26 -2.01
CA LEU A 130 -20.42 3.47 -1.42
C LEU A 130 -21.58 3.15 -2.39
N ARG A 131 -21.30 3.18 -3.70
CA ARG A 131 -22.27 3.02 -4.78
C ARG A 131 -22.07 1.71 -5.55
N LEU A 132 -21.19 0.84 -5.07
CA LEU A 132 -20.81 -0.41 -5.74
C LEU A 132 -22.02 -1.36 -5.82
N GLN A 133 -22.33 -1.82 -7.03
CA GLN A 133 -23.47 -2.69 -7.27
C GLN A 133 -23.08 -4.16 -7.39
N ARG A 134 -21.92 -4.43 -8.00
CA ARG A 134 -21.40 -5.77 -8.28
C ARG A 134 -19.89 -5.74 -8.46
N SER A 135 -19.25 -6.87 -8.23
CA SER A 135 -17.84 -7.03 -8.58
C SER A 135 -17.64 -7.45 -10.04
N ALA A 136 -16.58 -6.96 -10.67
CA ALA A 136 -16.18 -7.30 -12.03
C ALA A 136 -14.65 -7.48 -12.11
N GLY A 137 -14.09 -7.76 -13.29
CA GLY A 137 -12.64 -7.89 -13.45
C GLY A 137 -12.17 -7.59 -14.88
N PRO A 138 -10.88 -7.28 -15.09
CA PRO A 138 -9.84 -7.31 -14.06
C PRO A 138 -9.78 -6.08 -13.15
N PHE A 139 -9.98 -4.84 -13.59
CA PHE A 139 -9.73 -3.68 -12.70
C PHE A 139 -10.79 -2.59 -12.80
N ASN A 140 -11.13 -2.01 -11.65
CA ASN A 140 -11.86 -0.76 -11.53
C ASN A 140 -11.39 0.02 -10.29
N LEU A 141 -10.33 0.80 -10.49
CA LEU A 141 -9.60 1.59 -9.49
C LEU A 141 -8.83 0.71 -8.47
N PRO A 142 -7.80 -0.03 -8.94
CA PRO A 142 -6.99 -0.93 -8.12
C PRO A 142 -6.19 -0.18 -7.05
N THR A 143 -5.85 -0.88 -5.97
CA THR A 143 -5.26 -0.29 -4.78
C THR A 143 -3.85 -0.81 -4.49
N ASP A 144 -3.61 -2.11 -4.44
CA ASP A 144 -2.31 -2.63 -3.98
C ASP A 144 -1.95 -3.96 -4.66
N ILE A 145 -0.69 -4.38 -4.54
CA ILE A 145 -0.17 -5.64 -5.09
C ILE A 145 0.73 -6.37 -4.09
N ALA A 146 0.55 -7.68 -4.01
CA ALA A 146 1.43 -8.62 -3.34
C ALA A 146 2.00 -9.63 -4.33
N ILE A 147 3.24 -10.04 -4.10
CA ILE A 147 3.96 -11.01 -4.91
C ILE A 147 4.23 -12.24 -4.03
N ALA A 148 3.65 -13.39 -4.39
CA ALA A 148 3.94 -14.65 -3.72
C ALA A 148 5.35 -15.16 -4.06
N THR A 149 5.88 -16.06 -3.24
CA THR A 149 7.22 -16.65 -3.46
C THR A 149 7.33 -17.37 -4.81
N ASN A 150 6.24 -17.98 -5.28
CA ASN A 150 6.17 -18.62 -6.60
C ASN A 150 6.06 -17.62 -7.79
N GLY A 151 5.97 -16.32 -7.50
CA GLY A 151 5.80 -15.24 -8.48
C GLY A 151 4.35 -14.94 -8.86
N ASP A 152 3.35 -15.66 -8.33
CA ASP A 152 1.95 -15.28 -8.53
C ASP A 152 1.70 -13.90 -7.91
N LEU A 153 0.88 -13.10 -8.60
CA LEU A 153 0.58 -11.72 -8.23
C LEU A 153 -0.86 -11.63 -7.72
N PHE A 154 -1.05 -10.93 -6.61
CA PHE A 154 -2.34 -10.69 -6.00
C PHE A 154 -2.59 -9.19 -5.92
N ILE A 155 -3.66 -8.72 -6.57
CA ILE A 155 -3.96 -7.29 -6.67
C ILE A 155 -5.29 -7.01 -6.00
N SER A 156 -5.30 -6.12 -5.01
CA SER A 156 -6.55 -5.64 -4.43
C SER A 156 -7.18 -4.56 -5.31
N ASP A 157 -8.48 -4.67 -5.52
CA ASP A 157 -9.25 -3.73 -6.33
C ASP A 157 -10.49 -3.27 -5.58
N GLY A 158 -10.44 -2.02 -5.09
CA GLY A 158 -11.26 -1.60 -3.95
C GLY A 158 -11.98 -0.27 -4.05
N TYR A 159 -11.49 0.71 -4.81
CA TYR A 159 -12.17 2.02 -4.82
C TYR A 159 -13.49 1.99 -5.59
N ALA A 160 -13.59 1.18 -6.63
CA ALA A 160 -14.82 0.96 -7.40
C ALA A 160 -15.05 -0.53 -7.70
N ASN A 161 -14.50 -1.41 -6.86
CA ASN A 161 -14.67 -2.85 -6.92
C ASN A 161 -14.56 -3.45 -5.50
N ALA A 162 -14.77 -4.76 -5.38
CA ALA A 162 -14.62 -5.50 -4.13
C ALA A 162 -14.01 -6.87 -4.44
N ARG A 163 -12.79 -6.85 -4.99
CA ARG A 163 -12.10 -8.04 -5.51
C ARG A 163 -10.65 -8.10 -5.10
N ILE A 164 -10.15 -9.33 -4.99
CA ILE A 164 -8.74 -9.65 -5.17
C ILE A 164 -8.59 -10.40 -6.48
N HIS A 165 -7.63 -9.97 -7.30
CA HIS A 165 -7.30 -10.58 -8.58
C HIS A 165 -5.98 -11.34 -8.49
N LYS A 166 -5.96 -12.57 -8.99
CA LYS A 166 -4.76 -13.39 -9.11
C LYS A 166 -4.27 -13.39 -10.56
N PHE A 167 -2.99 -13.11 -10.74
CA PHE A 167 -2.27 -13.21 -12.01
C PHE A 167 -1.05 -14.11 -11.85
N THR A 168 -0.57 -14.66 -12.96
CA THR A 168 0.76 -15.25 -13.03
C THR A 168 1.86 -14.19 -12.98
N ALA A 169 3.11 -14.61 -12.73
CA ALA A 169 4.28 -13.74 -12.76
C ALA A 169 4.47 -12.96 -14.08
N ASP A 170 4.01 -13.53 -15.20
CA ASP A 170 4.04 -12.89 -16.53
C ASP A 170 2.80 -12.04 -16.83
N GLY A 171 1.95 -11.77 -15.82
CA GLY A 171 0.83 -10.84 -15.93
C GLY A 171 -0.43 -11.41 -16.58
N ARG A 172 -0.56 -12.73 -16.72
CA ARG A 172 -1.78 -13.35 -17.25
C ARG A 172 -2.80 -13.55 -16.14
N TYR A 173 -4.01 -13.06 -16.38
CA TYR A 173 -5.13 -13.21 -15.45
C TYR A 173 -5.46 -14.69 -15.21
N GLN A 174 -5.62 -15.08 -13.94
CA GLN A 174 -6.03 -16.43 -13.56
C GLN A 174 -7.46 -16.44 -13.02
N LYS A 175 -7.72 -15.71 -11.93
CA LYS A 175 -9.02 -15.70 -11.25
C LYS A 175 -9.19 -14.51 -10.33
N SER A 176 -10.39 -14.35 -9.79
CA SER A 176 -10.69 -13.36 -8.76
C SER A 176 -11.66 -13.93 -7.73
N TRP A 177 -11.63 -13.39 -6.51
CA TRP A 177 -12.60 -13.67 -5.46
C TRP A 177 -12.97 -12.39 -4.70
N GLY A 178 -13.96 -12.49 -3.83
CA GLY A 178 -14.55 -11.35 -3.12
C GLY A 178 -15.81 -10.80 -3.82
N GLU A 179 -16.71 -10.25 -3.03
CA GLU A 179 -17.91 -9.53 -3.49
C GLU A 179 -18.25 -8.45 -2.46
N PRO A 180 -19.07 -7.44 -2.81
CA PRO A 180 -19.37 -6.35 -1.91
C PRO A 180 -20.12 -6.85 -0.66
N GLY A 181 -19.62 -6.50 0.53
CA GLY A 181 -20.31 -6.81 1.79
C GLY A 181 -19.37 -6.95 2.98
N SER A 182 -19.88 -7.52 4.07
CA SER A 182 -19.17 -7.64 5.35
C SER A 182 -19.18 -9.06 5.93
N ALA A 183 -19.82 -10.03 5.27
CA ALA A 183 -19.71 -11.43 5.66
C ALA A 183 -18.28 -11.97 5.40
N PRO A 184 -17.91 -13.13 5.97
CA PRO A 184 -16.66 -13.82 5.64
C PRO A 184 -16.48 -13.99 4.13
N GLY A 185 -15.34 -13.56 3.60
CA GLY A 185 -15.03 -13.61 2.17
C GLY A 185 -15.65 -12.50 1.32
N GLN A 186 -16.54 -11.67 1.88
CA GLN A 186 -16.99 -10.43 1.27
C GLN A 186 -16.03 -9.29 1.62
N LEU A 187 -15.93 -8.29 0.76
CA LEU A 187 -14.97 -7.20 0.86
C LEU A 187 -15.69 -5.85 0.73
N ASN A 188 -15.18 -4.83 1.42
CA ASN A 188 -15.63 -3.46 1.34
C ASN A 188 -14.41 -2.53 1.30
N LEU A 189 -14.09 -2.05 0.10
CA LEU A 189 -12.88 -1.31 -0.21
C LEU A 189 -11.60 -2.07 0.23
N PRO A 190 -11.32 -3.26 -0.36
CA PRO A 190 -10.04 -3.91 -0.14
C PRO A 190 -8.90 -2.99 -0.59
N HIS A 191 -8.00 -2.65 0.33
CA HIS A 191 -7.07 -1.53 0.14
C HIS A 191 -5.60 -1.92 0.13
N GLY A 192 -5.22 -2.87 0.97
CA GLY A 192 -3.89 -3.46 1.01
C GLY A 192 -3.96 -4.97 0.85
N VAL A 193 -2.93 -5.57 0.26
CA VAL A 193 -2.81 -7.02 0.10
C VAL A 193 -1.39 -7.47 0.38
N TRP A 194 -1.22 -8.63 1.01
CA TRP A 194 0.08 -9.22 1.30
C TRP A 194 0.03 -10.74 1.18
N VAL A 195 1.15 -11.39 0.83
CA VAL A 195 1.30 -12.85 0.93
C VAL A 195 2.28 -13.15 2.05
N ASP A 196 1.78 -13.76 3.13
CA ASP A 196 2.62 -14.06 4.30
C ASP A 196 3.49 -15.32 4.10
N SER A 197 4.39 -15.57 5.05
CA SER A 197 5.30 -16.73 5.06
C SER A 197 4.59 -18.09 5.16
N ARG A 198 3.28 -18.08 5.42
CA ARG A 198 2.41 -19.27 5.53
C ARG A 198 1.59 -19.46 4.26
N ASP A 199 1.95 -18.78 3.16
CA ASP A 199 1.27 -18.78 1.87
C ASP A 199 -0.20 -18.32 1.94
N ARG A 200 -0.56 -17.49 2.93
CA ARG A 200 -1.88 -16.89 3.02
C ARG A 200 -1.90 -15.52 2.35
N VAL A 201 -2.98 -15.23 1.63
CA VAL A 201 -3.26 -13.89 1.10
C VAL A 201 -4.00 -13.10 2.16
N LEU A 202 -3.34 -12.09 2.73
CA LEU A 202 -3.90 -11.17 3.70
C LEU A 202 -4.48 -9.96 2.98
N VAL A 203 -5.67 -9.51 3.37
CA VAL A 203 -6.39 -8.41 2.74
C VAL A 203 -6.82 -7.41 3.79
N ALA A 204 -6.36 -6.17 3.69
CA ALA A 204 -6.90 -5.06 4.45
C ALA A 204 -8.26 -4.66 3.88
N ASP A 205 -9.31 -5.09 4.56
CA ASP A 205 -10.70 -4.83 4.22
C ASP A 205 -11.13 -3.52 4.88
N ARG A 206 -10.72 -2.40 4.26
CA ARG A 206 -10.61 -1.08 4.89
C ARG A 206 -11.90 -0.65 5.57
N GLU A 207 -13.00 -0.63 4.83
CA GLU A 207 -14.26 -0.06 5.33
C GLU A 207 -15.05 -1.04 6.19
N ASN A 208 -14.57 -2.29 6.31
CA ASN A 208 -15.02 -3.25 7.34
C ASN A 208 -14.11 -3.27 8.58
N ASN A 209 -13.05 -2.46 8.64
CA ASN A 209 -12.14 -2.34 9.79
C ASN A 209 -11.50 -3.66 10.25
N ARG A 210 -11.19 -4.54 9.30
CA ARG A 210 -10.61 -5.87 9.57
C ARG A 210 -9.51 -6.23 8.59
N ILE A 211 -8.75 -7.25 8.93
CA ILE A 211 -7.94 -7.98 7.95
C ILE A 211 -8.57 -9.35 7.77
N GLN A 212 -8.65 -9.82 6.52
CA GLN A 212 -9.05 -11.19 6.20
C GLN A 212 -7.87 -11.97 5.63
N ALA A 213 -7.79 -13.25 5.95
CA ALA A 213 -6.82 -14.17 5.37
C ALA A 213 -7.53 -15.17 4.45
N PHE A 214 -6.92 -15.44 3.30
CA PHE A 214 -7.39 -16.38 2.30
C PHE A 214 -6.27 -17.35 1.92
N THR A 215 -6.64 -18.50 1.37
CA THR A 215 -5.68 -19.28 0.57
C THR A 215 -5.31 -18.49 -0.69
N GLN A 216 -4.19 -18.84 -1.33
CA GLN A 216 -3.85 -18.32 -2.66
C GLN A 216 -4.88 -18.74 -3.74
N ASP A 217 -5.80 -19.64 -3.41
CA ASP A 217 -6.92 -20.00 -4.26
C ASP A 217 -8.20 -19.19 -4.01
N GLY A 218 -8.17 -18.25 -3.05
CA GLY A 218 -9.28 -17.35 -2.73
C GLY A 218 -10.31 -17.94 -1.77
N GLU A 219 -9.99 -19.05 -1.11
CA GLU A 219 -10.83 -19.62 -0.05
C GLU A 219 -10.61 -18.85 1.25
N TYR A 220 -11.68 -18.40 1.89
CA TYR A 220 -11.61 -17.72 3.19
C TYR A 220 -11.03 -18.64 4.26
N LEU A 221 -10.10 -18.13 5.06
CA LEU A 221 -9.49 -18.85 6.19
C LEU A 221 -9.95 -18.29 7.54
N THR A 222 -9.74 -17.00 7.77
CA THR A 222 -10.02 -16.32 9.04
C THR A 222 -10.04 -14.81 8.87
N GLU A 223 -10.44 -14.09 9.91
CA GLU A 223 -10.35 -12.63 9.99
C GLU A 223 -9.98 -12.16 11.39
N TRP A 224 -9.44 -10.94 11.48
CA TRP A 224 -9.06 -10.32 12.74
C TRP A 224 -9.73 -8.96 12.88
N HIS A 225 -10.34 -8.73 14.04
CA HIS A 225 -10.89 -7.46 14.46
C HIS A 225 -10.02 -6.91 15.58
N THR A 226 -8.99 -6.15 15.23
CA THR A 226 -8.00 -5.62 16.19
C THR A 226 -8.33 -4.20 16.65
N GLY A 227 -9.55 -3.72 16.37
CA GLY A 227 -9.97 -2.34 16.64
C GLY A 227 -9.23 -1.30 15.80
N MET A 228 -8.60 -1.70 14.68
CA MET A 228 -8.08 -0.76 13.69
C MET A 228 -9.21 0.04 13.05
N VAL A 229 -8.91 1.24 12.57
CA VAL A 229 -9.88 2.07 11.85
C VAL A 229 -9.36 2.35 10.44
N GLY A 230 -9.96 1.72 9.44
CA GLY A 230 -9.59 1.81 8.03
C GLY A 230 -8.17 1.31 7.73
N PRO A 231 -7.84 0.02 7.95
CA PRO A 231 -6.55 -0.52 7.54
C PRO A 231 -6.30 -0.29 6.04
N ALA A 232 -5.08 0.12 5.69
CA ALA A 232 -4.67 0.46 4.33
C ALA A 232 -3.59 -0.51 3.85
N ILE A 233 -2.48 0.01 3.33
CA ILE A 233 -1.32 -0.78 2.94
C ILE A 233 -0.70 -1.41 4.19
N MET A 234 -0.22 -2.65 4.04
CA MET A 234 0.49 -3.39 5.07
C MET A 234 1.80 -3.95 4.52
N CYS A 235 2.75 -4.22 5.40
CA CYS A 235 3.92 -5.03 5.09
C CYS A 235 4.21 -6.01 6.23
N VAL A 236 4.93 -7.08 5.94
CA VAL A 236 5.37 -8.07 6.94
C VAL A 236 6.89 -8.19 6.88
N ASP A 237 7.54 -8.12 8.03
CA ASP A 237 9.00 -8.26 8.13
C ASP A 237 9.46 -9.74 8.11
N ARG A 238 10.77 -9.95 8.18
CA ARG A 238 11.38 -11.30 8.17
C ARG A 238 11.08 -12.13 9.43
N ASN A 239 10.50 -11.52 10.46
CA ASN A 239 10.14 -12.17 11.73
C ASN A 239 8.64 -12.43 11.83
N ASP A 240 7.90 -12.36 10.72
CA ASP A 240 6.44 -12.51 10.68
C ASP A 240 5.70 -11.47 11.54
N ILE A 241 6.24 -10.25 11.62
CA ILE A 241 5.57 -9.11 12.24
C ILE A 241 4.91 -8.27 11.15
N MET A 242 3.61 -8.04 11.28
CA MET A 242 2.81 -7.27 10.36
C MET A 242 2.68 -5.82 10.83
N TYR A 243 2.91 -4.88 9.90
CA TYR A 243 2.82 -3.44 10.09
C TYR A 243 1.71 -2.91 9.19
N VAL A 244 0.76 -2.19 9.77
CA VAL A 244 -0.43 -1.69 9.06
C VAL A 244 -0.57 -0.20 9.30
N ALA A 245 -0.72 0.56 8.22
CA ALA A 245 -1.18 1.94 8.32
C ALA A 245 -2.72 1.97 8.41
N GLU A 246 -3.24 2.62 9.44
CA GLU A 246 -4.67 2.87 9.61
C GLU A 246 -5.01 4.22 8.97
N HIS A 247 -5.58 4.17 7.78
CA HIS A 247 -5.95 5.36 7.02
C HIS A 247 -6.99 6.20 7.76
N ASN A 248 -8.08 5.59 8.22
CA ASN A 248 -9.17 6.34 8.84
C ASN A 248 -8.87 6.64 10.32
N GLY A 249 -8.03 5.84 10.97
CA GLY A 249 -7.61 6.01 12.37
C GLY A 249 -6.43 6.95 12.57
N GLY A 250 -5.58 7.13 11.56
CA GLY A 250 -4.32 7.88 11.69
C GLY A 250 -3.32 7.18 12.62
N ASN A 251 -3.35 5.84 12.68
CA ASN A 251 -2.46 5.02 13.52
C ASN A 251 -1.54 4.09 12.73
N VAL A 252 -0.36 3.84 13.27
CA VAL A 252 0.47 2.69 12.88
C VAL A 252 0.14 1.57 13.86
N SER A 253 -0.22 0.41 13.32
CA SER A 253 -0.48 -0.81 14.07
C SER A 253 0.59 -1.86 13.76
N ILE A 254 1.15 -2.47 14.80
CA ILE A 254 2.06 -3.62 14.71
C ILE A 254 1.37 -4.81 15.34
N MET A 255 1.35 -5.94 14.65
CA MET A 255 0.69 -7.15 15.13
C MET A 255 1.34 -8.43 14.62
N THR A 256 1.00 -9.56 15.23
CA THR A 256 1.38 -10.88 14.71
C THR A 256 0.54 -11.23 13.49
N LEU A 257 1.01 -12.22 12.71
CA LEU A 257 0.24 -12.83 11.61
C LEU A 257 -1.06 -13.54 12.06
N ASP A 258 -1.31 -13.67 13.36
CA ASP A 258 -2.52 -14.25 13.93
C ASP A 258 -3.47 -13.19 14.52
N GLY A 259 -3.16 -11.91 14.31
CA GLY A 259 -4.01 -10.78 14.70
C GLY A 259 -3.84 -10.31 16.14
N GLU A 260 -2.77 -10.70 16.82
CA GLU A 260 -2.45 -10.16 18.16
C GLU A 260 -1.78 -8.79 18.02
N LEU A 261 -2.41 -7.74 18.54
CA LEU A 261 -1.86 -6.39 18.52
C LEU A 261 -0.67 -6.28 19.48
N LEU A 262 0.49 -5.93 18.95
CA LEU A 262 1.75 -5.80 19.69
C LEU A 262 2.02 -4.34 20.08
N ALA A 263 1.78 -3.40 19.17
CA ALA A 263 1.87 -1.97 19.46
C ALA A 263 0.94 -1.17 18.55
N ARG A 264 0.51 -0.01 19.04
CA ARG A 264 -0.21 0.99 18.25
C ARG A 264 0.10 2.38 18.74
N TRP A 265 0.30 3.30 17.82
CA TRP A 265 0.40 4.72 18.11
C TRP A 265 -0.14 5.54 16.95
N GLY A 266 -0.50 6.78 17.22
CA GLY A 266 -1.07 7.68 16.23
C GLY A 266 -2.15 8.57 16.81
N SER A 267 -2.88 9.25 15.93
CA SER A 267 -3.97 10.13 16.27
C SER A 267 -4.83 10.35 15.04
N THR A 268 -6.14 10.53 15.24
CA THR A 268 -7.09 10.91 14.18
C THR A 268 -6.77 12.26 13.53
N GLU A 269 -5.89 13.07 14.14
CA GLU A 269 -5.34 14.26 13.48
C GLU A 269 -4.61 13.92 12.17
N TYR A 270 -4.02 12.73 12.09
CA TYR A 270 -3.28 12.23 10.93
C TYR A 270 -4.07 11.23 10.09
N THR A 271 -5.41 11.33 10.05
CA THR A 271 -6.23 10.55 9.09
C THR A 271 -5.69 10.71 7.67
N SER A 272 -5.88 9.69 6.82
CA SER A 272 -5.25 9.54 5.51
C SER A 272 -3.79 9.05 5.57
N MET A 273 -3.36 8.35 6.62
CA MET A 273 -2.13 7.54 6.54
C MET A 273 -2.28 6.43 5.49
N HIS A 274 -1.19 6.05 4.83
CA HIS A 274 -1.28 5.20 3.64
C HIS A 274 -0.14 4.20 3.50
N GLY A 275 0.81 4.38 2.57
CA GLY A 275 1.92 3.43 2.43
C GLY A 275 2.75 3.28 3.69
N ILE A 276 3.15 2.04 3.98
CA ILE A 276 4.03 1.67 5.10
C ILE A 276 5.04 0.63 4.61
N SER A 277 6.30 0.78 5.01
CA SER A 277 7.36 -0.19 4.74
C SER A 277 8.34 -0.25 5.90
N VAL A 278 9.07 -1.36 6.02
CA VAL A 278 10.07 -1.60 7.06
C VAL A 278 11.40 -2.00 6.43
N ASP A 279 12.50 -1.46 6.94
CA ASP A 279 13.87 -1.79 6.46
C ASP A 279 14.50 -2.98 7.22
N SER A 280 15.71 -3.37 6.82
CA SER A 280 16.43 -4.49 7.43
C SER A 280 16.83 -4.26 8.90
N HIS A 281 16.82 -3.00 9.36
CA HIS A 281 17.09 -2.60 10.74
C HIS A 281 15.81 -2.57 11.60
N GLY A 282 14.64 -2.73 10.97
CA GLY A 282 13.35 -2.64 11.63
C GLY A 282 12.84 -1.21 11.78
N ASP A 283 13.44 -0.23 11.11
CA ASP A 283 12.92 1.13 11.03
C ASP A 283 11.69 1.16 10.11
N ILE A 284 10.71 1.98 10.45
CA ILE A 284 9.44 2.05 9.73
C ILE A 284 9.35 3.37 8.95
N TYR A 285 8.87 3.30 7.72
CA TYR A 285 8.61 4.43 6.84
C TYR A 285 7.11 4.51 6.56
N VAL A 286 6.48 5.65 6.82
CA VAL A 286 5.03 5.82 6.63
C VAL A 286 4.73 7.07 5.83
N ALA A 287 3.89 6.94 4.80
CA ALA A 287 3.27 8.06 4.13
C ALA A 287 2.17 8.66 5.03
N GLN A 288 2.51 9.74 5.72
CA GLN A 288 1.68 10.40 6.72
C GLN A 288 1.33 11.83 6.25
N PRO A 289 0.10 12.32 6.48
CA PRO A 289 -0.24 13.73 6.26
C PRO A 289 0.71 14.69 7.01
N SER A 290 1.10 15.79 6.36
CA SER A 290 2.03 16.78 6.92
C SER A 290 1.44 17.56 8.10
N ASP A 291 0.12 17.82 8.11
CA ASP A 291 -0.57 18.61 9.13
C ASP A 291 -1.88 17.95 9.60
N ALA A 292 -2.26 18.24 10.84
CA ALA A 292 -3.54 17.83 11.42
C ALA A 292 -4.70 18.39 10.59
N GLY A 293 -5.48 17.51 9.95
CA GLY A 293 -6.61 17.92 9.10
C GLY A 293 -6.26 18.31 7.65
N GLY A 294 -5.02 18.08 7.20
CA GLY A 294 -4.49 18.48 5.89
C GLY A 294 -5.04 17.76 4.65
N GLY A 295 -6.14 17.02 4.73
CA GLY A 295 -6.79 16.39 3.56
C GLY A 295 -5.81 15.62 2.64
N LEU A 296 -6.08 15.61 1.33
CA LEU A 296 -5.16 15.06 0.32
C LEU A 296 -3.96 15.99 0.03
N SER A 297 -3.88 17.17 0.66
CA SER A 297 -2.77 18.10 0.49
C SER A 297 -1.57 17.69 1.35
N GLY A 298 -0.65 16.98 0.69
CA GLY A 298 0.72 16.77 1.14
C GLY A 298 0.89 15.70 2.22
N ARG A 299 0.99 14.42 1.82
CA ARG A 299 1.66 13.43 2.68
C ARG A 299 3.16 13.58 2.54
N THR A 300 3.88 13.41 3.63
CA THR A 300 5.35 13.25 3.66
C THR A 300 5.68 11.84 4.14
N ILE A 301 6.96 11.46 4.04
CA ILE A 301 7.44 10.23 4.67
C ILE A 301 7.96 10.56 6.07
N VAL A 302 7.34 9.95 7.07
CA VAL A 302 7.83 9.95 8.45
C VAL A 302 8.60 8.65 8.68
N LYS A 303 9.84 8.77 9.13
CA LYS A 303 10.66 7.64 9.55
C LYS A 303 10.52 7.42 11.05
N TYR A 304 10.38 6.18 11.48
CA TYR A 304 10.37 5.75 12.87
C TYR A 304 11.58 4.84 13.10
N VAL A 305 12.58 5.36 13.81
CA VAL A 305 13.84 4.66 14.06
C VAL A 305 13.69 3.74 15.27
N LYS A 306 13.89 2.43 15.08
CA LYS A 306 13.70 1.44 16.14
C LYS A 306 14.66 1.70 17.30
N GLN A 307 14.14 1.67 18.53
CA GLN A 307 14.94 1.79 19.75
C GLN A 307 15.34 0.40 20.25
N SER A 308 16.53 0.31 20.84
CA SER A 308 17.12 -0.91 21.40
C SER A 308 16.40 -1.39 22.66
#